data_AF-A0AAU7DL11-F1
#
_entry.id   AF-A0AAU7DL11-F1
#
_cell.length_a   1.000
_cell.length_b   1.000
_cell.length_c   1.000
_cell.angle_alpha   90.00
_cell.angle_beta   90.00
_cell.angle_gamma   90.00
#
_symmetry.space_group_name_H-M   'P 1'
#
loop_
_entity.id
_entity.type
_entity.pdbx_description
1 polymer ?
#
loop_
_entity_poly.entity_id
_entity_poly.type
_entity_poly.pdbx_seq_one_letter_code
_entity_poly.pdbx_strand_id
1 'polypeptide(L)'
;MSSDFASASTNSVPLEAYNFYRALTRTALNPQAERSETEPNFGGSLLYVGELDAHGSAMVIAGNVSGCATLAATADLAAQKQAIRDGTVDFVVTSLDEALRILKNEIRKRATVAVCVGLAPSAVEREMLERGVLPDLVFAGLPNEHRVLPKFGFDAHEIQLPEQDSNQACLEWRVAQGAGRWMANLDAIALECLRLDSYVHRWIRLAPRYCGRGAQGQRALCCEPELAARIVEGFEAAIRGRVIGTEVSGSLSIGGETKMFWLSPAGAA
;
A
#
# COMPACT_ATOMS: atom_id res chain seq x y z
N MET A 1 -30.22 28.44 3.88
CA MET A 1 -29.09 28.37 4.83
C MET A 1 -28.38 27.07 4.53
N SER A 2 -27.27 27.19 3.83
CA SER A 2 -26.42 26.10 3.37
C SER A 2 -25.74 25.40 4.55
N SER A 3 -25.58 24.09 4.46
CA SER A 3 -24.39 23.42 4.98
C SER A 3 -24.12 22.20 4.11
N ASP A 4 -23.25 22.41 3.11
CA ASP A 4 -22.54 21.35 2.42
C ASP A 4 -21.73 20.56 3.45
N PHE A 5 -22.02 19.27 3.58
CA PHE A 5 -21.13 18.36 4.28
C PHE A 5 -19.91 18.10 3.39
N ALA A 6 -18.75 18.38 3.97
CA ALA A 6 -17.44 18.17 3.40
C ALA A 6 -17.32 16.79 2.73
N SER A 7 -16.99 16.77 1.43
CA SER A 7 -16.49 15.56 0.77
C SER A 7 -15.10 15.27 1.32
N ALA A 8 -15.02 14.43 2.35
CA ALA A 8 -13.78 13.75 2.71
C ALA A 8 -13.28 13.05 1.44
N SER A 9 -12.17 13.54 0.89
CA SER A 9 -11.49 12.95 -0.25
C SER A 9 -11.13 11.52 0.12
N THR A 10 -11.93 10.55 -0.35
CA THR A 10 -11.62 9.14 -0.21
C THR A 10 -10.37 8.89 -1.04
N ASN A 11 -9.22 8.74 -0.37
CA ASN A 11 -7.98 8.38 -1.03
C ASN A 11 -8.19 7.11 -1.85
N SER A 12 -7.56 7.01 -3.01
CA SER A 12 -7.61 5.76 -3.77
C SER A 12 -6.91 4.64 -3.01
N VAL A 13 -7.33 3.39 -3.25
CA VAL A 13 -6.71 2.21 -2.63
C VAL A 13 -5.18 2.19 -2.83
N PRO A 14 -4.62 2.48 -4.02
CA PRO A 14 -3.17 2.58 -4.18
C PRO A 14 -2.51 3.66 -3.31
N LEU A 15 -3.13 4.83 -3.17
CA LEU A 15 -2.56 5.92 -2.37
C LEU A 15 -2.59 5.57 -0.88
N GLU A 16 -3.70 4.99 -0.43
CA GLU A 16 -3.83 4.54 0.94
C GLU A 16 -2.85 3.41 1.28
N ALA A 17 -2.74 2.39 0.43
CA ALA A 17 -1.77 1.32 0.58
C ALA A 17 -0.32 1.85 0.56
N TYR A 18 -0.04 2.85 -0.28
CA TYR A 18 1.26 3.53 -0.26
C TYR A 18 1.53 4.24 1.06
N ASN A 19 0.54 4.89 1.66
CA ASN A 19 0.70 5.58 2.95
C ASN A 19 1.04 4.59 4.08
N PHE A 20 0.38 3.42 4.12
CA PHE A 20 0.73 2.35 5.04
C PHE A 20 2.13 1.79 4.77
N TYR A 21 2.49 1.62 3.50
CA TYR A 21 3.81 1.17 3.09
C TYR A 21 4.91 2.15 3.55
N ARG A 22 4.70 3.45 3.34
CA ARG A 22 5.60 4.52 3.79
C ARG A 22 5.70 4.58 5.31
N ALA A 23 4.61 4.32 6.04
CA ALA A 23 4.62 4.25 7.49
C ALA A 23 5.49 3.06 7.96
N LEU A 24 5.25 1.86 7.40
CA LEU A 24 6.05 0.66 7.65
C LEU A 24 7.54 0.91 7.46
N THR A 25 7.92 1.43 6.29
CA THR A 25 9.33 1.62 5.94
C THR A 25 10.00 2.68 6.80
N ARG A 26 9.28 3.73 7.22
CA ARG A 26 9.80 4.75 8.14
C ARG A 26 9.98 4.24 9.56
N THR A 27 9.09 3.39 10.07
CA THR A 27 9.25 2.78 11.40
C THR A 27 10.45 1.85 11.46
N ALA A 28 10.81 1.19 10.36
CA ALA A 28 12.00 0.35 10.26
C ALA A 28 13.30 1.07 9.90
N LEU A 29 13.25 2.37 9.61
CA LEU A 29 14.45 3.19 9.46
C LEU A 29 15.14 3.32 10.82
N ASN A 30 16.00 2.36 11.11
CA ASN A 30 17.11 2.58 12.02
C ASN A 30 17.95 3.71 11.41
N PRO A 31 18.34 4.79 12.12
CA PRO A 31 19.13 5.89 11.55
C PRO A 31 20.46 5.46 10.91
N GLN A 32 20.90 4.21 11.14
CA GLN A 32 22.07 3.62 10.50
C GLN A 32 21.78 2.91 9.16
N ALA A 33 20.52 2.57 8.87
CA ALA A 33 20.08 1.92 7.63
C ALA A 33 20.03 2.87 6.42
N GLU A 34 20.01 4.19 6.64
CA GLU A 34 20.15 5.22 5.59
C GLU A 34 21.43 5.07 4.75
N ARG A 35 22.42 4.29 5.24
CA ARG A 35 23.70 4.04 4.56
C ARG A 35 23.79 2.69 3.85
N SER A 36 22.74 1.86 3.85
CA SER A 36 22.75 0.56 3.16
C SER A 36 22.14 0.68 1.77
N GLU A 37 22.90 0.33 0.72
CA GLU A 37 22.42 0.26 -0.67
C GLU A 37 21.38 -0.86 -0.90
N THR A 38 21.16 -1.72 0.09
CA THR A 38 20.22 -2.84 0.01
C THR A 38 18.79 -2.41 0.33
N GLU A 39 17.89 -2.61 -0.63
CA GLU A 39 16.44 -2.46 -0.49
C GLU A 39 15.94 -3.18 0.79
N PRO A 40 15.43 -2.46 1.79
CA PRO A 40 14.99 -3.07 3.05
C PRO A 40 13.79 -3.97 2.82
N ASN A 41 13.75 -5.06 3.59
CA ASN A 41 12.78 -6.13 3.42
C ASN A 41 12.35 -6.64 4.81
N PHE A 42 11.05 -6.76 5.01
CA PHE A 42 10.43 -7.28 6.23
C PHE A 42 10.20 -8.79 6.18
N GLY A 43 10.87 -9.47 5.23
CA GLY A 43 10.86 -10.93 5.16
C GLY A 43 11.33 -11.53 6.49
N GLY A 44 10.46 -12.35 7.08
CA GLY A 44 10.69 -12.95 8.41
C GLY A 44 9.95 -12.24 9.55
N SER A 45 9.21 -11.17 9.27
CA SER A 45 8.35 -10.49 10.25
C SER A 45 6.88 -10.86 10.03
N LEU A 46 6.15 -11.03 11.15
CA LEU A 46 4.70 -11.19 11.21
C LEU A 46 4.03 -9.82 11.38
N LEU A 47 3.27 -9.40 10.38
CA LEU A 47 2.39 -8.23 10.44
C LEU A 47 0.96 -8.66 10.76
N TYR A 48 0.36 -8.10 11.80
CA TYR A 48 -1.08 -8.23 12.06
C TYR A 48 -1.81 -6.93 11.69
N VAL A 49 -2.79 -7.02 10.79
CA VAL A 49 -3.56 -5.85 10.32
C VAL A 49 -4.92 -5.71 10.98
N GLY A 50 -5.41 -6.77 11.63
CA GLY A 50 -6.75 -6.77 12.19
C GLY A 50 -7.84 -7.12 11.20
N GLU A 51 -8.87 -6.27 11.11
CA GLU A 51 -10.01 -6.52 10.24
C GLU A 51 -9.64 -6.41 8.75
N LEU A 52 -10.12 -7.36 7.93
CA LEU A 52 -9.99 -7.30 6.48
C LEU A 52 -11.15 -6.48 5.87
N ASP A 53 -11.14 -5.18 6.14
CA ASP A 53 -11.98 -4.18 5.48
C ASP A 53 -11.21 -3.45 4.37
N ALA A 54 -11.69 -2.29 3.92
CA ALA A 54 -11.01 -1.49 2.89
C ALA A 54 -9.61 -1.05 3.33
N HIS A 55 -9.48 -0.58 4.57
CA HIS A 55 -8.21 -0.12 5.14
C HIS A 55 -7.28 -1.29 5.43
N GLY A 56 -7.80 -2.37 6.01
CA GLY A 56 -7.06 -3.61 6.25
C GLY A 56 -6.54 -4.22 4.95
N SER A 57 -7.31 -4.15 3.86
CA SER A 57 -6.84 -4.56 2.53
C SER A 57 -5.65 -3.71 2.07
N ALA A 58 -5.69 -2.39 2.28
CA ALA A 58 -4.57 -1.51 1.96
C ALA A 58 -3.32 -1.78 2.84
N MET A 59 -3.52 -2.07 4.13
CA MET A 59 -2.44 -2.51 5.04
C MET A 59 -1.83 -3.85 4.61
N VAL A 60 -2.64 -4.79 4.12
CA VAL A 60 -2.16 -6.08 3.58
C VAL A 60 -1.32 -5.86 2.33
N ILE A 61 -1.76 -5.00 1.40
CA ILE A 61 -0.96 -4.63 0.22
C ILE A 61 0.37 -4.03 0.65
N ALA A 62 0.38 -3.12 1.62
CA ALA A 62 1.59 -2.53 2.16
C ALA A 62 2.54 -3.57 2.76
N GLY A 63 2.01 -4.53 3.54
CA GLY A 63 2.77 -5.65 4.09
C GLY A 63 3.35 -6.56 3.00
N ASN A 64 2.56 -6.87 1.97
CA ASN A 64 2.98 -7.70 0.85
C ASN A 64 4.12 -7.07 0.05
N VAL A 65 3.99 -5.78 -0.27
CA VAL A 65 5.05 -5.02 -0.93
C VAL A 65 6.30 -4.97 -0.03
N SER A 66 6.13 -4.74 1.27
CA SER A 66 7.23 -4.71 2.26
C SER A 66 7.92 -6.06 2.49
N GLY A 67 7.27 -7.16 2.13
CA GLY A 67 7.79 -8.52 2.26
C GLY A 67 7.37 -9.25 3.54
N CYS A 68 6.38 -8.74 4.27
CA CYS A 68 5.91 -9.35 5.51
C CYS A 68 5.16 -10.66 5.27
N ALA A 69 5.15 -11.53 6.29
CA ALA A 69 4.08 -12.49 6.44
C ALA A 69 2.91 -11.78 7.15
N THR A 70 1.78 -11.65 6.49
CA THR A 70 0.66 -10.83 6.94
C THR A 70 -0.51 -11.69 7.40
N LEU A 71 -1.06 -11.38 8.57
CA LEU A 71 -2.26 -11.97 9.14
C LEU A 71 -3.39 -10.93 9.20
N ALA A 72 -4.52 -11.26 8.58
CA ALA A 72 -5.78 -10.53 8.67
C ALA A 72 -6.89 -11.44 9.22
N ALA A 73 -7.98 -10.84 9.69
CA ALA A 73 -9.15 -11.55 10.19
C ALA A 73 -10.42 -10.88 9.68
N THR A 74 -11.41 -11.65 9.26
CA THR A 74 -12.77 -11.12 9.07
C THR A 74 -13.80 -12.24 9.11
N ALA A 75 -14.94 -11.98 9.72
CA ALA A 75 -16.11 -12.87 9.64
C ALA A 75 -16.91 -12.66 8.34
N ASP A 76 -16.66 -11.59 7.59
CA ASP A 76 -17.38 -11.30 6.35
C ASP A 76 -16.90 -12.17 5.19
N LEU A 77 -17.77 -13.08 4.75
CA LEU A 77 -17.54 -13.96 3.61
C LEU A 77 -17.40 -13.20 2.27
N ALA A 78 -18.03 -12.03 2.13
CA ALA A 78 -17.92 -11.22 0.92
C ALA A 78 -16.51 -10.62 0.82
N ALA A 79 -16.00 -10.02 1.91
CA ALA A 79 -14.63 -9.55 2.01
C ALA A 79 -13.60 -10.66 1.76
N GLN A 80 -13.75 -11.84 2.37
CA GLN A 80 -12.87 -12.99 2.14
C GLN A 80 -12.79 -13.38 0.65
N LYS A 81 -13.96 -13.52 0.00
CA LYS A 81 -14.03 -13.88 -1.42
C LYS A 81 -13.49 -12.79 -2.32
N GLN A 82 -13.67 -11.52 -1.96
CA GLN A 82 -13.14 -10.40 -2.72
C GLN A 82 -11.62 -10.35 -2.63
N ALA A 83 -11.05 -10.48 -1.43
CA ALA A 83 -9.61 -10.43 -1.21
C ALA A 83 -8.85 -11.54 -1.96
N ILE A 84 -9.40 -12.76 -2.03
CA ILE A 84 -8.82 -13.84 -2.85
C ILE A 84 -8.93 -13.54 -4.34
N ARG A 85 -10.08 -13.02 -4.80
CA ARG A 85 -10.27 -12.67 -6.22
C ARG A 85 -9.34 -11.54 -6.68
N ASP A 86 -9.08 -10.59 -5.80
CA ASP A 86 -8.16 -9.47 -6.05
C ASP A 86 -6.69 -9.86 -5.85
N GLY A 87 -6.41 -11.01 -5.22
CA GLY A 87 -5.04 -11.43 -4.91
C GLY A 87 -4.40 -10.60 -3.79
N THR A 88 -5.20 -9.91 -2.99
CA THR A 88 -4.73 -9.19 -1.80
C THR A 88 -4.27 -10.16 -0.73
N VAL A 89 -4.98 -11.28 -0.57
CA VAL A 89 -4.62 -12.39 0.32
C VAL A 89 -4.39 -13.67 -0.48
N ASP A 90 -3.42 -14.48 -0.07
CA ASP A 90 -3.08 -15.75 -0.72
C ASP A 90 -3.99 -16.89 -0.23
N PHE A 91 -4.32 -16.87 1.07
CA PHE A 91 -5.10 -17.93 1.72
C PHE A 91 -6.21 -17.34 2.60
N VAL A 92 -7.37 -17.98 2.57
CA VAL A 92 -8.43 -17.81 3.57
C VAL A 92 -8.59 -19.15 4.29
N VAL A 93 -8.45 -19.13 5.60
CA VAL A 93 -8.52 -20.31 6.47
C VAL A 93 -9.57 -20.11 7.55
N THR A 94 -10.04 -21.19 8.18
CA THR A 94 -11.13 -21.12 9.16
C THR A 94 -10.64 -21.08 10.62
N SER A 95 -9.33 -21.25 10.85
CA SER A 95 -8.74 -21.31 12.18
C SER A 95 -7.40 -20.58 12.26
N LEU A 96 -7.07 -20.07 13.44
CA LEU A 96 -5.76 -19.47 13.70
C LEU A 96 -4.64 -20.49 13.59
N ASP A 97 -4.85 -21.74 14.01
CA ASP A 97 -3.85 -22.82 13.91
C ASP A 97 -3.37 -23.05 12.48
N GLU A 98 -4.30 -23.09 11.53
CA GLU A 98 -3.95 -23.25 10.12
C GLU A 98 -3.19 -22.04 9.59
N ALA A 99 -3.60 -20.83 9.96
CA ALA A 99 -2.91 -19.60 9.58
C ALA A 99 -1.47 -19.59 10.11
N LEU A 100 -1.28 -19.86 11.40
CA LEU A 100 0.04 -19.87 12.03
C LEU A 100 0.96 -20.93 11.44
N ARG A 101 0.43 -22.07 11.01
CA ARG A 101 1.22 -23.09 10.30
C ARG A 101 1.77 -22.58 8.97
N ILE A 102 0.94 -21.87 8.19
CA ILE A 102 1.36 -21.26 6.92
C ILE A 102 2.38 -20.16 7.19
N LEU A 103 2.03 -19.21 8.06
CA LEU A 103 2.85 -18.05 8.41
C LEU A 103 4.21 -18.46 8.94
N LYS A 104 4.27 -19.40 9.89
CA LYS A 104 5.55 -19.87 10.47
C LYS A 104 6.50 -20.41 9.41
N ASN A 105 5.98 -21.14 8.41
CA ASN A 105 6.80 -21.69 7.35
C ASN A 105 7.38 -20.59 6.44
N GLU A 106 6.55 -19.62 6.04
CA GLU A 106 6.98 -18.54 5.15
C GLU A 106 7.85 -17.48 5.87
N ILE A 107 7.59 -17.21 7.15
CA ILE A 107 8.47 -16.44 8.04
C ILE A 107 9.87 -17.06 8.06
N ARG A 108 9.99 -18.38 8.25
CA ARG A 108 11.28 -19.08 8.23
C ARG A 108 12.03 -18.94 6.90
N LYS A 109 11.29 -18.89 5.79
CA LYS A 109 11.84 -18.70 4.44
C LYS A 109 12.09 -17.23 4.10
N ARG A 110 11.68 -16.30 4.96
CA ARG A 110 11.65 -14.85 4.70
C ARG A 110 10.87 -14.49 3.43
N ALA A 111 9.80 -15.23 3.17
CA ALA A 111 8.94 -15.08 2.00
C ALA A 111 7.64 -14.37 2.39
N THR A 112 7.14 -13.54 1.46
CA THR A 112 5.85 -12.86 1.60
C THR A 112 4.70 -13.86 1.52
N VAL A 113 3.74 -13.73 2.43
CA VAL A 113 2.44 -14.42 2.34
C VAL A 113 1.39 -13.62 3.08
N ALA A 114 0.17 -13.54 2.56
CA ALA A 114 -0.98 -12.96 3.24
C ALA A 114 -2.03 -14.02 3.53
N VAL A 115 -2.39 -14.17 4.80
CA VAL A 115 -3.39 -15.14 5.27
C VAL A 115 -4.52 -14.42 5.99
N CYS A 116 -5.75 -14.71 5.60
CA CYS A 116 -6.96 -14.25 6.28
C CYS A 116 -7.59 -15.40 7.08
N VAL A 117 -7.89 -15.17 8.36
CA VAL A 117 -8.70 -16.08 9.17
C VAL A 117 -10.16 -15.66 9.08
N GLY A 118 -11.04 -16.61 8.75
CA GLY A 118 -12.48 -16.41 8.59
C GLY A 118 -13.26 -16.26 9.90
N LEU A 119 -12.69 -15.53 10.86
CA LEU A 119 -13.25 -15.26 12.18
C LEU A 119 -13.24 -13.75 12.45
N ALA A 120 -14.06 -13.29 13.40
CA ALA A 120 -14.02 -11.90 13.83
C ALA A 120 -12.63 -11.55 14.42
N PRO A 121 -12.09 -10.34 14.16
CA PRO A 121 -10.79 -9.92 14.66
C PRO A 121 -10.63 -10.14 16.17
N SER A 122 -11.63 -9.75 16.97
CA SER A 122 -11.60 -9.91 18.43
C SER A 122 -11.50 -11.37 18.90
N ALA A 123 -11.97 -12.33 18.10
CA ALA A 123 -11.82 -13.75 18.41
C ALA A 123 -10.39 -14.22 18.13
N VAL A 124 -9.83 -13.81 16.99
CA VAL A 124 -8.44 -14.12 16.60
C VAL A 124 -7.44 -13.48 17.57
N GLU A 125 -7.63 -12.20 17.92
CA GLU A 125 -6.79 -11.45 18.86
C GLU A 125 -6.76 -12.11 20.24
N ARG A 126 -7.93 -12.53 20.76
CA ARG A 126 -8.02 -13.25 22.03
C ARG A 126 -7.25 -14.57 21.97
N GLU A 127 -7.45 -15.34 20.91
CA GLU A 127 -6.79 -16.63 20.75
C GLU A 127 -5.28 -16.49 20.59
N MET A 128 -4.80 -15.45 19.89
CA MET A 128 -3.38 -15.10 19.82
C MET A 128 -2.80 -14.81 21.21
N LEU A 129 -3.48 -14.00 22.03
CA LEU A 129 -3.05 -13.68 23.39
C LEU A 129 -3.02 -14.90 24.31
N GLU A 130 -4.08 -15.72 24.30
CA GLU A 130 -4.18 -16.94 25.10
C GLU A 130 -3.05 -17.94 24.80
N ARG A 131 -2.59 -17.96 23.54
CA ARG A 131 -1.54 -18.86 23.05
C ARG A 131 -0.14 -18.23 23.08
N GLY A 132 -0.01 -16.98 23.50
CA GLY A 132 1.28 -16.26 23.52
C GLY A 132 1.85 -15.97 22.14
N VAL A 133 1.00 -15.85 21.12
CA VAL A 133 1.40 -15.49 19.75
C VAL A 133 1.42 -13.97 19.64
N LEU A 134 2.60 -13.40 19.43
CA LEU A 134 2.80 -11.97 19.28
C LEU A 134 3.19 -11.63 17.84
N PRO A 135 2.53 -10.65 17.18
CA PRO A 135 3.01 -10.10 15.94
C PRO A 135 4.27 -9.24 16.17
N ASP A 136 5.16 -9.19 15.18
CA ASP A 136 6.31 -8.29 15.21
C ASP A 136 5.88 -6.84 14.93
N LEU A 137 4.86 -6.67 14.07
CA LEU A 137 4.39 -5.41 13.54
C LEU A 137 2.86 -5.29 13.65
N VAL A 138 2.38 -4.12 14.07
CA VAL A 138 0.95 -3.79 14.13
C VAL A 138 0.76 -2.32 13.79
N PHE A 139 -0.29 -1.95 13.05
CA PHE A 139 -0.63 -0.54 12.85
C PHE A 139 -1.39 -0.01 14.07
N ALA A 140 -0.94 1.10 14.64
CA ALA A 140 -1.52 1.73 15.83
C ALA A 140 -2.99 2.15 15.68
N GLY A 141 -3.47 2.25 14.44
CA GLY A 141 -4.84 2.65 14.09
C GLY A 141 -4.84 3.52 12.83
N LEU A 142 -6.03 3.86 12.34
CA LEU A 142 -6.19 4.89 11.31
C LEU A 142 -6.06 6.28 11.94
N PRO A 143 -5.65 7.31 11.18
CA PRO A 143 -5.64 8.68 11.68
C PRO A 143 -7.06 9.05 12.13
N ASN A 144 -7.20 9.52 13.38
CA ASN A 144 -8.48 9.87 14.02
C ASN A 144 -9.41 8.70 14.37
N GLU A 145 -8.99 7.45 14.22
CA GLU A 145 -9.73 6.31 14.77
C GLU A 145 -9.01 5.77 16.00
N HIS A 146 -9.71 5.81 17.14
CA HIS A 146 -9.26 5.15 18.36
C HIS A 146 -9.50 3.64 18.24
N ARG A 147 -8.66 2.95 17.47
CA ARG A 147 -8.58 1.50 17.57
C ARG A 147 -7.81 1.17 18.85
N VAL A 148 -8.53 0.65 19.87
CA VAL A 148 -7.87 0.04 21.02
C VAL A 148 -7.26 -1.26 20.53
N LEU A 149 -6.00 -1.22 20.11
CA LEU A 149 -5.28 -2.44 19.81
C LEU A 149 -5.25 -3.33 21.06
N PRO A 150 -5.39 -4.66 20.91
CA PRO A 150 -4.98 -5.56 21.95
C PRO A 150 -3.54 -5.23 22.31
N LYS A 151 -3.24 -5.06 23.59
CA LYS A 151 -1.86 -4.89 24.04
C LYS A 151 -1.13 -6.21 23.85
N PHE A 152 -0.57 -6.42 22.66
CA PHE A 152 0.27 -7.56 22.30
C PHE A 152 1.65 -7.44 22.98
N GLY A 153 1.66 -7.43 24.32
CA GLY A 153 2.90 -7.30 25.10
C GLY A 153 3.73 -6.04 24.78
N PHE A 154 4.97 -6.00 25.26
CA PHE A 154 5.91 -4.90 24.99
C PHE A 154 6.71 -5.08 23.69
N ASP A 155 6.59 -6.23 23.02
CA ASP A 155 7.50 -6.64 21.95
C ASP A 155 6.95 -6.37 20.53
N ALA A 156 5.65 -6.08 20.40
CA ALA A 156 5.07 -5.72 19.11
C ALA A 156 5.38 -4.25 18.76
N HIS A 157 5.98 -4.01 17.59
CA HIS A 157 6.30 -2.66 17.14
C HIS A 157 5.08 -2.01 16.52
N GLU A 158 4.60 -0.95 17.16
CA GLU A 158 3.50 -0.14 16.65
C GLU A 158 3.97 0.80 15.53
N ILE A 159 3.32 0.68 14.38
CA ILE A 159 3.53 1.55 13.23
C ILE A 159 2.55 2.70 13.32
N GLN A 160 3.08 3.90 13.50
CA GLN A 160 2.32 5.14 13.48
C GLN A 160 2.20 5.62 12.03
N LEU A 161 0.97 5.90 11.61
CA LEU A 161 0.77 6.60 10.34
C LEU A 161 1.33 8.02 10.49
N PRO A 162 2.25 8.44 9.61
CA PRO A 162 2.76 9.79 9.65
C PRO A 162 1.62 10.77 9.41
N GLU A 163 1.62 11.88 10.15
CA GLU A 163 0.79 13.03 9.79
C GLU A 163 1.10 13.45 8.34
N GLN A 164 0.09 13.96 7.65
CA GLN A 164 0.26 14.45 6.28
C GLN A 164 1.34 15.53 6.29
N ASP A 165 2.47 15.21 5.67
CA ASP A 165 3.59 16.13 5.55
C ASP A 165 3.25 17.16 4.48
N SER A 166 2.98 18.40 4.90
CA SER A 166 2.62 19.49 3.99
C SER A 166 3.68 19.74 2.91
N ASN A 167 4.91 19.27 3.14
CA ASN A 167 6.03 19.44 2.22
C ASN A 167 6.13 18.30 1.19
N GLN A 168 5.33 17.24 1.30
CA GLN A 168 5.31 16.18 0.30
C GLN A 168 4.18 16.36 -0.72
N ALA A 169 4.48 15.94 -1.94
CA ALA A 169 3.54 15.86 -3.03
C ALA A 169 3.04 14.43 -3.19
N CYS A 170 1.73 14.21 -3.08
CA CYS A 170 1.11 12.94 -3.42
C CYS A 170 0.63 12.97 -4.88
N LEU A 171 1.17 12.07 -5.68
CA LEU A 171 0.92 11.94 -7.10
C LEU A 171 0.17 10.64 -7.36
N GLU A 172 -0.98 10.75 -8.01
CA GLU A 172 -1.71 9.61 -8.56
C GLU A 172 -1.82 9.76 -10.07
N TRP A 173 -1.72 8.64 -10.78
CA TRP A 173 -1.94 8.61 -12.21
C TRP A 173 -2.57 7.31 -12.66
N ARG A 174 -3.29 7.38 -13.78
CA ARG A 174 -3.93 6.26 -14.43
C ARG A 174 -3.90 6.41 -15.94
N VAL A 175 -4.06 5.31 -16.64
CA VAL A 175 -4.26 5.30 -18.09
C VAL A 175 -5.71 4.99 -18.43
N ALA A 176 -6.24 5.66 -19.47
CA ALA A 176 -7.62 5.44 -19.90
C ALA A 176 -7.82 4.03 -20.48
N GLN A 177 -6.84 3.53 -21.26
CA GLN A 177 -6.91 2.21 -21.90
C GLN A 177 -5.54 1.56 -21.98
N GLY A 178 -5.50 0.23 -22.17
CA GLY A 178 -4.26 -0.49 -22.43
C GLY A 178 -3.27 -0.52 -21.27
N ALA A 179 -3.75 -0.61 -20.03
CA ALA A 179 -2.92 -0.64 -18.81
C ALA A 179 -1.71 -1.58 -18.91
N GLY A 180 -1.92 -2.82 -19.37
CA GLY A 180 -0.83 -3.80 -19.51
C GLY A 180 0.27 -3.40 -20.50
N ARG A 181 0.00 -2.45 -21.42
CA ARG A 181 0.98 -1.92 -22.37
C ARG A 181 1.66 -0.65 -21.88
N TRP A 182 0.89 0.30 -21.36
CA TRP A 182 1.37 1.66 -21.12
C TRP A 182 1.88 1.90 -19.70
N MET A 183 1.38 1.16 -18.71
CA MET A 183 1.83 1.35 -17.33
C MET A 183 3.31 1.06 -17.15
N ALA A 184 3.87 0.06 -17.85
CA ALA A 184 5.29 -0.24 -17.78
C ALA A 184 6.18 0.94 -18.26
N ASN A 185 5.72 1.69 -19.28
CA ASN A 185 6.44 2.88 -19.76
C ASN A 185 6.35 4.03 -18.75
N LEU A 186 5.18 4.24 -18.15
CA LEU A 186 4.99 5.25 -17.10
C LEU A 186 5.79 4.91 -15.84
N ASP A 187 5.79 3.63 -15.44
CA ASP A 187 6.58 3.14 -14.31
C ASP A 187 8.07 3.35 -14.57
N ALA A 188 8.57 3.11 -15.79
CA ALA A 188 9.96 3.36 -16.16
C ALA A 188 10.36 4.84 -16.06
N ILE A 189 9.50 5.75 -16.53
CA ILE A 189 9.71 7.20 -16.40
C ILE A 189 9.75 7.61 -14.92
N ALA A 190 8.80 7.12 -14.13
CA ALA A 190 8.75 7.41 -12.69
C ALA A 190 10.02 6.92 -11.97
N LEU A 191 10.45 5.67 -12.23
CA LEU A 191 11.65 5.09 -11.64
C LEU A 191 12.93 5.86 -12.02
N GLU A 192 13.01 6.37 -13.25
CA GLU A 192 14.13 7.20 -13.68
C GLU A 192 14.21 8.53 -12.89
N CYS A 193 13.06 9.15 -12.60
CA CYS A 193 13.01 10.34 -11.77
C CYS A 193 13.35 10.05 -10.30
N LEU A 194 12.99 8.86 -9.80
CA LEU A 194 13.10 8.47 -8.38
C LEU A 194 14.43 7.81 -8.00
N ARG A 195 15.47 7.89 -8.84
CA ARG A 195 16.74 7.14 -8.77
C ARG A 195 17.41 6.93 -7.39
N LEU A 196 17.12 7.77 -6.39
CA LEU A 196 17.71 7.71 -5.05
C LEU A 196 16.81 7.11 -3.96
N ASP A 197 15.53 6.87 -4.25
CA ASP A 197 14.56 6.39 -3.25
C ASP A 197 14.26 4.89 -3.41
N SER A 198 15.09 4.05 -2.79
CA SER A 198 14.99 2.59 -2.90
C SER A 198 13.63 2.03 -2.45
N TYR A 199 12.95 2.71 -1.51
CA TYR A 199 11.63 2.31 -1.03
C TYR A 199 10.53 2.57 -2.06
N VAL A 200 10.57 3.73 -2.72
CA VAL A 200 9.57 4.06 -3.73
C VAL A 200 9.80 3.25 -5.01
N HIS A 201 11.06 2.92 -5.32
CA HIS A 201 11.40 1.96 -6.37
C HIS A 201 10.73 0.60 -6.14
N ARG A 202 10.84 0.06 -4.93
CA ARG A 202 10.17 -1.19 -4.53
C ARG A 202 8.67 -1.11 -4.75
N TRP A 203 8.06 -0.03 -4.29
CA TRP A 203 6.63 0.20 -4.40
C TRP A 203 6.15 0.14 -5.86
N ILE A 204 6.74 0.94 -6.74
CA ILE A 204 6.35 0.98 -8.16
C ILE A 204 6.51 -0.40 -8.82
N ARG A 205 7.54 -1.15 -8.46
CA ARG A 205 7.84 -2.46 -9.07
C ARG A 205 6.93 -3.59 -8.56
N LEU A 206 6.50 -3.55 -7.30
CA LEU A 206 5.81 -4.68 -6.64
C LEU A 206 4.33 -4.44 -6.38
N ALA A 207 3.91 -3.21 -6.04
CA ALA A 207 2.50 -2.90 -5.73
C ALA A 207 1.49 -3.38 -6.79
N PRO A 208 1.78 -3.31 -8.11
CA PRO A 208 0.81 -3.73 -9.13
C PRO A 208 0.42 -5.22 -9.06
N ARG A 209 1.24 -6.05 -8.39
CA ARG A 209 0.96 -7.47 -8.19
C ARG A 209 -0.12 -7.71 -7.12
N TYR A 210 -0.28 -6.77 -6.20
CA TYR A 210 -1.11 -6.92 -5.00
C TYR A 210 -2.34 -6.01 -4.99
N CYS A 211 -2.35 -4.90 -5.73
CA CYS A 211 -3.51 -3.99 -5.76
C CYS A 211 -4.72 -4.53 -6.57
N GLY A 212 -4.69 -5.80 -6.97
CA GLY A 212 -5.75 -6.46 -7.74
C GLY A 212 -6.01 -5.89 -9.13
N ARG A 213 -6.99 -6.49 -9.83
CA ARG A 213 -7.29 -6.16 -11.24
C ARG A 213 -7.80 -4.72 -11.41
N GLY A 214 -8.52 -4.20 -10.42
CA GLY A 214 -9.11 -2.86 -10.44
C GLY A 214 -8.07 -1.73 -10.43
N ALA A 215 -6.88 -1.96 -9.87
CA ALA A 215 -5.84 -0.95 -9.75
C ALA A 215 -4.64 -1.17 -10.69
N GLN A 216 -4.68 -2.15 -11.60
CA GLN A 216 -3.57 -2.41 -12.52
C GLN A 216 -3.22 -1.19 -13.38
N GLY A 217 -4.23 -0.41 -13.76
CA GLY A 217 -4.10 0.83 -14.55
C GLY A 217 -3.87 2.09 -13.74
N GLN A 218 -3.62 2.00 -12.42
CA GLN A 218 -3.41 3.14 -11.54
C GLN A 218 -2.12 2.98 -10.74
N ARG A 219 -1.48 4.10 -10.40
CA ARG A 219 -0.42 4.19 -9.40
C ARG A 219 -0.66 5.40 -8.51
N ALA A 220 -0.07 5.33 -7.33
CA ALA A 220 0.00 6.43 -6.41
C ALA A 220 1.34 6.36 -5.67
N LEU A 221 1.91 7.51 -5.34
CA LEU A 221 3.03 7.65 -4.41
C LEU A 221 3.03 9.06 -3.83
N CYS A 222 3.80 9.28 -2.77
CA CYS A 222 4.15 10.61 -2.28
C CYS A 222 5.66 10.77 -2.27
N CYS A 223 6.14 11.89 -2.79
CA CYS A 223 7.55 12.24 -2.93
C CYS A 223 7.75 13.76 -2.84
N GLU A 224 8.98 14.24 -3.01
CA GLU A 224 9.24 15.68 -3.06
C GLU A 224 8.48 16.36 -4.21
N PRO A 225 7.94 17.58 -4.03
CA PRO A 225 7.20 18.30 -5.07
C PRO A 225 7.93 18.44 -6.41
N GLU A 226 9.24 18.70 -6.37
CA GLU A 226 10.07 18.78 -7.56
C GLU A 226 10.16 17.44 -8.30
N LEU A 227 10.23 16.33 -7.57
CA LEU A 227 10.24 14.99 -8.17
C LEU A 227 8.89 14.69 -8.84
N ALA A 228 7.79 14.98 -8.15
CA ALA A 228 6.45 14.78 -8.69
C ALA A 228 6.23 15.58 -9.99
N ALA A 229 6.67 16.85 -10.02
CA ALA A 229 6.61 17.69 -11.21
C ALA A 229 7.41 17.09 -12.37
N ARG A 230 8.65 16.64 -12.13
CA ARG A 230 9.48 15.99 -13.16
C ARG A 230 8.84 14.71 -13.72
N ILE A 231 8.16 13.92 -12.88
CA ILE A 231 7.45 12.73 -13.34
C ILE A 231 6.33 13.12 -14.32
N VAL A 232 5.52 14.12 -13.97
CA VAL A 232 4.43 14.61 -14.83
C VAL A 232 4.97 15.18 -16.14
N GLU A 233 6.05 15.97 -16.09
CA GLU A 233 6.74 16.47 -17.29
C GLU A 233 7.27 15.33 -18.18
N GLY A 234 7.82 14.28 -17.56
CA GLY A 234 8.26 13.07 -18.26
C GLY A 234 7.11 12.35 -18.97
N PHE A 235 5.94 12.26 -18.32
CA PHE A 235 4.74 11.70 -18.94
C PHE A 235 4.29 12.53 -20.14
N GLU A 236 4.26 13.86 -19.99
CA GLU A 236 3.88 14.76 -21.09
C GLU A 236 4.85 14.64 -22.27
N ALA A 237 6.17 14.60 -22.01
CA ALA A 237 7.18 14.42 -23.03
C ALA A 237 7.03 13.08 -23.76
N ALA A 238 6.74 11.99 -23.04
CA ALA A 238 6.53 10.66 -23.63
C ALA A 238 5.27 10.60 -24.50
N ILE A 239 4.19 11.29 -24.10
CA ILE A 239 2.96 11.39 -24.89
C ILE A 239 3.20 12.24 -26.15
N ARG A 240 3.87 13.39 -26.02
CA ARG A 240 4.23 14.27 -27.15
C ARG A 240 5.15 13.56 -28.14
N GLY A 241 6.10 12.78 -27.63
CA GLY A 241 7.01 11.93 -28.41
C GLY A 241 6.37 10.65 -28.98
N ARG A 242 5.07 10.41 -28.75
CA ARG A 242 4.32 9.21 -29.18
C ARG A 242 4.87 7.88 -28.64
N VAL A 243 5.65 7.93 -27.56
CA VAL A 243 6.07 6.74 -26.79
C VAL A 243 4.89 6.17 -26.01
N ILE A 244 3.95 7.04 -25.62
CA ILE A 244 2.69 6.68 -24.98
C ILE A 244 1.54 7.12 -25.89
N GLY A 245 0.73 6.14 -26.32
CA GLY A 245 -0.37 6.35 -27.27
C GLY A 245 -1.76 6.35 -26.63
N THR A 246 -1.85 6.61 -25.33
CA THR A 246 -3.12 6.67 -24.59
C THR A 246 -3.19 7.92 -23.73
N GLU A 247 -4.39 8.27 -23.31
CA GLU A 247 -4.60 9.34 -22.35
C GLU A 247 -4.12 8.91 -20.96
N VAL A 248 -3.39 9.83 -20.32
CA VAL A 248 -2.93 9.70 -18.94
C VAL A 248 -3.61 10.80 -18.14
N SER A 249 -4.27 10.43 -17.04
CA SER A 249 -4.90 11.39 -16.13
C SER A 249 -4.49 11.10 -14.70
N GLY A 250 -4.61 12.10 -13.84
CA GLY A 250 -4.14 11.98 -12.48
C GLY A 250 -4.36 13.22 -11.63
N SER A 251 -3.89 13.13 -10.40
CA SER A 251 -3.93 14.20 -9.40
C SER A 251 -2.54 14.39 -8.80
N LEU A 252 -2.19 15.65 -8.54
CA LEU A 252 -1.02 16.05 -7.78
C LEU A 252 -1.50 16.89 -6.60
N SER A 253 -1.28 16.39 -5.38
CA SER A 253 -1.71 17.03 -4.14
C SER A 253 -0.51 17.51 -3.33
N ILE A 254 -0.44 18.79 -2.99
CA ILE A 254 0.64 19.41 -2.20
C ILE A 254 0.01 20.32 -1.14
N GLY A 255 0.36 20.15 0.13
CA GLY A 255 -0.13 21.04 1.20
C GLY A 255 -1.66 21.13 1.31
N GLY A 256 -2.39 20.10 0.86
CA GLY A 256 -3.86 20.09 0.81
C GLY A 256 -4.48 20.63 -0.49
N GLU A 257 -3.71 21.28 -1.35
CA GLU A 257 -4.17 21.69 -2.68
C GLU A 257 -4.01 20.54 -3.66
N THR A 258 -5.08 20.18 -4.39
CA THR A 258 -5.06 19.12 -5.40
C THR A 258 -5.25 19.67 -6.80
N LYS A 259 -4.30 19.41 -7.69
CA LYS A 259 -4.36 19.76 -9.11
C LYS A 259 -4.56 18.51 -9.95
N MET A 260 -5.63 18.47 -10.73
CA MET A 260 -5.86 17.42 -11.71
C MET A 260 -5.07 17.71 -13.00
N PHE A 261 -4.59 16.67 -13.65
CA PHE A 261 -3.99 16.76 -14.98
C PHE A 261 -4.57 15.71 -15.93
N TRP A 262 -4.62 16.08 -17.21
CA TRP A 262 -5.11 15.25 -18.31
C TRP A 262 -4.18 15.46 -19.49
N LEU A 263 -3.50 14.39 -19.90
CA LEU A 263 -2.49 14.40 -20.95
C LEU A 263 -2.95 13.48 -22.07
N SER A 264 -3.29 14.05 -23.22
CA SER A 264 -3.82 13.30 -24.37
C SER A 264 -2.80 13.31 -25.52
N PRO A 265 -2.68 12.20 -26.28
CA PRO A 265 -1.86 12.19 -27.49
C PRO A 265 -2.35 13.23 -28.51
N ALA A 266 -1.44 13.93 -29.17
CA ALA A 266 -1.79 14.90 -30.21
C ALA A 266 -2.57 14.20 -31.35
N GLY A 267 -3.82 14.60 -31.56
CA GLY A 267 -4.73 14.04 -32.57
C GLY A 267 -5.95 13.28 -32.03
N ALA A 268 -6.16 13.24 -30.71
CA ALA A 268 -7.40 12.77 -30.09
C ALA A 268 -8.40 13.94 -29.93
N ALA A 269 -9.05 14.34 -31.02
CA ALA A 269 -10.22 15.21 -31.04
C ALA A 269 -11.25 14.64 -32.02
#